data_AF-A0A838TYZ7-F1
#
_entry.id   AF-A0A838TYZ7-F1
#
_cell.length_a   1.000
_cell.length_b   1.000
_cell.length_c   1.000
_cell.angle_alpha   90.00
_cell.angle_beta   90.00
_cell.angle_gamma   90.00
#
_symmetry.space_group_name_H-M   'P 1'
#
loop_
_entity.id
_entity.type
_entity.pdbx_description
1 polymer ?
#
loop_
_entity_poly.entity_id
_entity_poly.type
_entity_poly.pdbx_seq_one_letter_code
_entity_poly.pdbx_strand_id
1 'polypeptide(L)'
;MSNATEQNNNLKDLVLRKIESGELSMKPKYYFVLKVSLLIFIAFVTFMLSALLVSYILFSLREGGQFFLIGFGTRGLYEFFMVFPWLLLGLDILLLLFLDWLLKSFRFGYNSPIIYLFSGSLLLITVLGSLINFTSFHDNMMRRAEGKNLPFAGGLYDGLRKSHDGLFLGTIVAIEGNEFMITNSDNDPRFSETIKVIATINADIQNRFSLGDKVFIAGDVVNGAIHAYGVHAVTP
;
A
#
# COMPACT_ATOMS: atom_id res chain seq x y z
N MET A 1 6.70 58.23 -11.03
CA MET A 1 6.90 57.48 -12.29
C MET A 1 8.37 57.32 -12.73
N SER A 2 9.37 57.92 -12.05
CA SER A 2 10.80 57.84 -12.45
C SER A 2 11.55 56.57 -12.01
N ASN A 3 11.16 55.95 -10.88
CA ASN A 3 11.96 54.86 -10.25
C ASN A 3 11.93 53.50 -10.98
N ALA A 4 10.85 53.17 -11.68
CA ALA A 4 10.73 51.90 -12.39
C ALA A 4 11.61 51.85 -13.66
N THR A 5 11.81 53.01 -14.30
CA THR A 5 12.59 53.13 -15.53
C THR A 5 14.10 53.06 -15.26
N GLU A 6 14.57 53.61 -14.13
CA GLU A 6 15.97 53.51 -13.71
C GLU A 6 16.38 52.09 -13.34
N GLN A 7 15.55 51.33 -12.61
CA GLN A 7 15.84 49.94 -12.27
C GLN A 7 15.98 49.05 -13.52
N ASN A 8 15.14 49.28 -14.54
CA ASN A 8 15.17 48.49 -15.77
C ASN A 8 16.44 48.76 -16.60
N ASN A 9 16.89 50.01 -16.65
CA ASN A 9 18.14 50.38 -17.30
C ASN A 9 19.36 49.77 -16.58
N ASN A 10 19.34 49.75 -15.25
CA ASN A 10 20.42 49.16 -14.45
C ASN A 10 20.52 47.64 -14.64
N LEU A 11 19.39 46.92 -14.73
CA LEU A 11 19.36 45.48 -14.98
C LEU A 11 19.87 45.15 -16.39
N LYS A 12 19.48 45.95 -17.39
CA LYS A 12 19.90 45.81 -18.78
C LYS A 12 21.41 45.98 -18.93
N ASP A 13 21.99 47.00 -18.31
CA ASP A 13 23.44 47.25 -18.35
C ASP A 13 24.24 46.18 -17.58
N LEU A 14 23.69 45.65 -16.48
CA LEU A 14 24.27 44.51 -15.76
C LEU A 14 24.34 43.25 -16.62
N VAL A 15 23.27 42.97 -17.37
CA VAL A 15 23.22 41.81 -18.28
C VAL A 15 24.16 42.01 -19.47
N LEU A 16 24.19 43.21 -20.08
CA LEU A 16 25.10 43.54 -21.18
C LEU A 16 26.57 43.40 -20.77
N ARG A 17 26.95 43.93 -19.61
CA ARG A 17 28.32 43.77 -19.07
C ARG A 17 28.68 42.30 -18.81
N LYS A 18 27.74 41.48 -18.35
CA LYS A 18 27.96 40.03 -18.17
C LYS A 18 28.07 39.26 -19.49
N ILE A 19 27.43 39.74 -20.56
CA ILE A 19 27.57 39.19 -21.91
C ILE A 19 28.92 39.59 -22.50
N GLU A 20 29.31 40.87 -22.38
CA GLU A 20 30.58 41.41 -22.90
C GLU A 20 31.81 40.87 -22.19
N SER A 21 31.72 40.63 -20.87
CA SER A 21 32.81 40.01 -20.07
C SER A 21 33.04 38.53 -20.35
N GLY A 22 32.19 37.88 -21.16
CA GLY A 22 32.31 36.46 -21.49
C GLY A 22 32.04 35.51 -20.32
N GLU A 23 31.58 36.01 -19.17
CA GLU A 23 31.25 35.20 -17.99
C GLU A 23 30.02 34.28 -18.23
N LEU A 24 29.22 34.57 -19.26
CA LEU A 24 28.08 33.76 -19.69
C LEU A 24 28.50 32.62 -20.64
N SER A 25 28.96 31.52 -20.05
CA SER A 25 29.16 30.27 -20.81
C SER A 25 27.82 29.74 -21.36
N MET A 26 27.69 29.69 -22.69
CA MET A 26 26.51 29.09 -23.33
C MET A 26 26.50 27.58 -23.09
N LYS A 27 25.54 27.08 -22.32
CA LYS A 27 25.34 25.63 -22.19
C LYS A 27 24.65 25.07 -23.45
N PRO A 28 25.09 23.92 -23.98
CA PRO A 28 24.48 23.32 -25.16
C PRO A 28 23.03 22.91 -24.89
N LYS A 29 22.15 23.06 -25.89
CA LYS A 29 20.71 22.74 -25.78
C LYS A 29 20.44 21.32 -25.26
N TYR A 30 21.28 20.35 -25.63
CA TYR A 30 21.18 18.95 -25.18
C TYR A 30 21.27 18.80 -23.67
N TYR A 31 22.06 19.63 -22.98
CA TYR A 31 22.16 19.59 -21.51
C TYR A 31 20.81 19.89 -20.86
N PHE A 32 20.07 20.88 -21.38
CA PHE A 32 18.75 21.24 -20.88
C PHE A 32 17.69 20.19 -21.21
N VAL A 33 17.70 19.67 -22.44
CA VAL A 33 16.76 18.62 -22.86
C VAL A 33 16.96 17.36 -22.02
N LEU A 34 18.21 16.93 -21.83
CA LEU A 34 18.52 15.74 -21.03
C LEU A 34 18.09 15.94 -19.57
N LYS A 35 18.37 17.10 -18.97
CA LYS A 35 17.96 17.40 -17.60
C LYS A 35 16.44 17.33 -17.41
N VAL A 36 15.68 17.95 -18.32
CA VAL A 36 14.21 17.95 -18.25
C VAL A 36 13.65 16.55 -18.50
N SER A 37 14.16 15.84 -19.51
CA SER A 37 13.75 14.47 -19.83
C SER A 37 14.00 13.53 -18.65
N LEU A 38 15.18 13.63 -18.01
CA LEU A 38 15.50 12.85 -16.82
C LEU A 38 14.55 13.15 -15.66
N LEU A 39 14.22 14.43 -15.44
CA LEU A 39 13.29 14.83 -14.38
C LEU A 39 11.89 14.26 -14.62
N ILE A 40 11.38 14.34 -15.85
CA ILE A 40 10.10 13.74 -16.24
C ILE A 40 10.13 12.23 -16.03
N PHE A 41 11.20 11.56 -16.44
CA PHE A 41 11.34 10.11 -16.28
C PHE A 41 11.32 9.70 -14.79
N ILE A 42 12.08 10.40 -13.93
CA ILE A 42 12.09 10.12 -12.48
C ILE A 42 10.72 10.37 -11.87
N ALA A 43 10.05 11.48 -12.23
CA ALA A 43 8.70 11.78 -11.76
C ALA A 43 7.70 10.69 -12.17
N PHE A 44 7.78 10.21 -13.42
CA PHE A 44 6.93 9.14 -13.93
C PHE A 44 7.17 7.81 -13.20
N VAL A 45 8.43 7.41 -13.00
CA VAL A 45 8.77 6.19 -12.26
C VAL A 45 8.29 6.27 -10.81
N THR A 46 8.49 7.43 -10.15
CA THR A 46 8.01 7.67 -8.78
C THR A 46 6.49 7.55 -8.70
N PHE A 47 5.78 8.15 -9.65
CA PHE A 47 4.32 8.08 -9.75
C PHE A 47 3.83 6.64 -9.95
N MET A 48 4.44 5.90 -10.88
CA MET A 48 4.09 4.48 -11.11
C MET A 48 4.37 3.61 -9.89
N LEU A 49 5.51 3.82 -9.23
CA LEU A 49 5.87 3.07 -8.03
C LEU A 49 4.88 3.31 -6.90
N SER A 50 4.49 4.57 -6.67
CA SER A 50 3.48 4.93 -5.68
C SER A 50 2.11 4.29 -5.99
N ALA A 51 1.66 4.35 -7.25
CA ALA A 51 0.42 3.69 -7.67
C ALA A 51 0.45 2.17 -7.43
N LEU A 52 1.59 1.52 -7.70
CA LEU A 52 1.78 0.09 -7.41
C LEU A 52 1.80 -0.21 -5.91
N LEU A 53 2.39 0.66 -5.08
CA LEU A 53 2.36 0.50 -3.63
C LEU A 53 0.95 0.62 -3.08
N VAL A 54 0.18 1.64 -3.49
CA VAL A 54 -1.22 1.77 -3.09
C VAL A 54 -2.03 0.54 -3.53
N SER A 55 -1.82 0.08 -4.77
CA SER A 55 -2.45 -1.14 -5.26
C SER A 55 -2.13 -2.36 -4.40
N TYR A 56 -0.85 -2.53 -4.05
CA TYR A 56 -0.39 -3.62 -3.20
C TYR A 56 -0.96 -3.52 -1.77
N ILE A 57 -1.04 -2.32 -1.18
CA ILE A 57 -1.65 -2.12 0.13
C ILE A 57 -3.11 -2.59 0.08
N LEU A 58 -3.89 -2.13 -0.91
CA LEU A 58 -5.28 -2.55 -1.06
C LEU A 58 -5.43 -4.06 -1.26
N PHE A 59 -4.55 -4.66 -2.06
CA PHE A 59 -4.48 -6.11 -2.26
C PHE A 59 -4.16 -6.85 -0.97
N SER A 60 -3.16 -6.40 -0.21
CA SER A 60 -2.76 -6.97 1.08
C SER A 60 -3.90 -6.93 2.09
N LEU A 61 -4.65 -5.83 2.16
CA LEU A 61 -5.80 -5.70 3.06
C LEU A 61 -6.93 -6.66 2.67
N ARG A 62 -7.12 -6.89 1.36
CA ARG A 62 -8.15 -7.79 0.81
C ARG A 62 -7.79 -9.26 1.06
N GLU A 63 -6.61 -9.69 0.63
CA GLU A 63 -6.18 -11.09 0.76
C GLU A 63 -5.91 -11.50 2.21
N GLY A 64 -5.41 -10.58 3.04
CA GLY A 64 -5.16 -10.83 4.46
C GLY A 64 -6.43 -10.84 5.31
N GLY A 65 -7.62 -10.62 4.72
CA GLY A 65 -8.88 -10.58 5.46
C GLY A 65 -8.98 -9.44 6.48
N GLN A 66 -8.08 -8.46 6.45
CA GLN A 66 -7.96 -7.44 7.50
C GLN A 66 -9.19 -6.50 7.54
N PHE A 67 -9.84 -6.25 6.39
CA PHE A 67 -11.08 -5.47 6.35
C PHE A 67 -12.19 -6.05 7.22
N PHE A 68 -12.20 -7.38 7.42
CA PHE A 68 -13.16 -8.05 8.29
C PHE A 68 -13.04 -7.59 9.74
N LEU A 69 -11.82 -7.28 10.20
CA LEU A 69 -11.55 -6.87 11.58
C LEU A 69 -12.27 -5.57 11.96
N ILE A 70 -12.47 -4.66 11.00
CA ILE A 70 -13.16 -3.37 11.24
C ILE A 70 -14.61 -3.58 11.73
N GLY A 71 -15.25 -4.71 11.38
CA GLY A 71 -16.61 -5.05 11.80
C GLY A 71 -16.76 -5.42 13.28
N PHE A 72 -15.67 -5.66 14.01
CA PHE A 72 -15.68 -6.14 15.41
C PHE A 72 -15.51 -5.04 16.46
N GLY A 73 -15.89 -3.81 16.12
CA GLY A 73 -15.84 -2.66 17.02
C GLY A 73 -14.43 -2.22 17.37
N THR A 74 -14.24 -1.67 18.57
CA THR A 74 -12.97 -1.08 19.02
C THR A 74 -11.83 -2.08 19.05
N ARG A 75 -12.13 -3.33 19.43
CA ARG A 75 -11.15 -4.40 19.49
C ARG A 75 -10.63 -4.78 18.11
N GLY A 76 -11.53 -5.00 17.15
CA GLY A 76 -11.15 -5.31 15.78
C GLY A 76 -10.43 -4.16 15.07
N LEU A 77 -10.78 -2.90 15.37
CA LEU A 77 -10.04 -1.74 14.89
C LEU A 77 -8.58 -1.72 15.39
N TYR A 78 -8.35 -2.06 16.66
CA TYR A 78 -7.00 -2.15 17.20
C TYR A 78 -6.16 -3.20 16.48
N GLU A 79 -6.71 -4.41 16.29
CA GLU A 79 -6.03 -5.48 15.55
C GLU A 79 -5.77 -5.09 14.09
N PHE A 80 -6.76 -4.47 13.42
CA PHE A 80 -6.59 -3.94 12.07
C PHE A 80 -5.39 -2.99 11.98
N PHE A 81 -5.28 -2.05 12.92
CA PHE A 81 -4.15 -1.14 12.95
C PHE A 81 -2.83 -1.83 13.29
N MET A 82 -2.81 -2.93 14.05
CA MET A 82 -1.56 -3.65 14.31
C MET A 82 -1.02 -4.39 13.08
N VAL A 83 -1.90 -4.97 12.27
CA VAL A 83 -1.52 -5.73 11.06
C VAL A 83 -1.46 -4.85 9.81
N PHE A 84 -1.89 -3.58 9.89
CA PHE A 84 -1.85 -2.64 8.78
C PHE A 84 -0.41 -2.42 8.29
N PRO A 85 -0.16 -2.39 6.96
CA PRO A 85 1.19 -2.25 6.40
C PRO A 85 1.74 -0.81 6.51
N TRP A 86 1.94 -0.31 7.74
CA TRP A 86 2.39 1.05 8.01
C TRP A 86 3.69 1.44 7.33
N LEU A 87 4.63 0.50 7.23
CA LEU A 87 5.91 0.75 6.56
C LEU A 87 5.70 1.09 5.09
N LEU A 88 4.79 0.39 4.41
CA LEU A 88 4.48 0.64 3.00
C LEU A 88 3.72 1.95 2.83
N LEU A 89 2.76 2.24 3.72
CA LEU A 89 2.06 3.52 3.72
C LEU A 89 3.01 4.69 3.95
N GLY A 90 3.93 4.58 4.92
CA GLY A 90 4.93 5.61 5.20
C GLY A 90 5.90 5.82 4.03
N LEU A 91 6.33 4.74 3.37
CA LEU A 91 7.14 4.80 2.16
C LEU A 91 6.39 5.49 1.01
N ASP A 92 5.11 5.18 0.83
CA ASP A 92 4.27 5.79 -0.19
C ASP A 92 4.06 7.30 0.06
N ILE A 93 3.83 7.72 1.31
CA ILE A 93 3.78 9.13 1.70
C ILE A 93 5.11 9.83 1.37
N LEU A 94 6.25 9.18 1.64
CA LEU A 94 7.57 9.73 1.30
C LEU A 94 7.74 9.88 -0.22
N LEU A 95 7.31 8.89 -1.01
CA LEU A 95 7.30 8.94 -2.47
C LEU A 95 6.41 10.07 -2.99
N LEU A 96 5.24 10.30 -2.40
CA LEU A 96 4.34 11.40 -2.74
C LEU A 96 4.98 12.77 -2.44
N LEU A 97 5.60 12.93 -1.27
CA LEU A 97 6.31 14.17 -0.92
C LEU A 97 7.50 14.42 -1.88
N PHE A 98 8.22 13.36 -2.24
CA PHE A 98 9.30 13.44 -3.21
C PHE A 98 8.77 13.80 -4.60
N LEU A 99 7.67 13.19 -5.04
CA LEU A 99 7.01 13.49 -6.31
C LEU A 99 6.57 14.95 -6.36
N ASP A 100 5.91 15.44 -5.32
CA ASP A 100 5.49 16.84 -5.22
C ASP A 100 6.67 17.81 -5.26
N TRP A 101 7.79 17.45 -4.60
CA TRP A 101 9.02 18.22 -4.68
C TRP A 101 9.58 18.26 -6.12
N LEU A 102 9.52 17.16 -6.87
CA LEU A 102 9.87 17.13 -8.30
C LEU A 102 8.91 18.00 -9.13
N LEU A 103 7.60 17.90 -8.87
CA LEU A 103 6.56 18.62 -9.61
C LEU A 103 6.71 20.14 -9.49
N LYS A 104 7.16 20.64 -8.33
CA LYS A 104 7.49 22.05 -8.14
C LYS A 104 8.64 22.56 -9.00
N SER A 105 9.54 21.68 -9.43
CA SER A 105 10.61 22.08 -10.36
C SER A 105 10.09 22.43 -11.75
N PHE A 106 8.83 22.08 -12.08
CA PHE A 106 8.21 22.43 -13.34
C PHE A 106 7.41 23.74 -13.23
N ARG A 107 7.31 24.48 -14.35
CA ARG A 107 6.52 25.73 -14.42
C ARG A 107 5.07 25.57 -13.97
N PHE A 108 4.49 24.38 -14.12
CA PHE A 108 3.11 24.07 -13.70
C PHE A 108 2.95 23.98 -12.18
N GLY A 109 3.95 23.45 -11.46
CA GLY A 109 3.89 23.28 -10.01
C GLY A 109 4.30 24.53 -9.23
N TYR A 110 5.09 25.43 -9.82
CA TYR A 110 5.68 26.58 -9.11
C TYR A 110 4.66 27.58 -8.55
N ASN A 111 3.53 27.80 -9.24
CA ASN A 111 2.50 28.76 -8.80
C ASN A 111 1.37 28.13 -7.97
N SER A 112 1.38 26.81 -7.82
CA SER A 112 0.30 26.07 -7.17
C SER A 112 0.64 25.82 -5.70
N PRO A 113 -0.28 26.11 -4.75
CA PRO A 113 -0.10 25.72 -3.37
C PRO A 113 0.16 24.21 -3.23
N ILE A 114 1.08 23.84 -2.35
CA ILE A 114 1.56 22.46 -2.15
C ILE A 114 0.40 21.50 -1.91
N ILE A 115 -0.58 21.94 -1.11
CA ILE A 115 -1.73 21.13 -0.71
C ILE A 115 -2.55 20.68 -1.92
N TYR A 116 -2.72 21.53 -2.95
CA TYR A 116 -3.47 21.15 -4.15
C TYR A 116 -2.71 20.14 -5.01
N LEU A 117 -1.38 20.28 -5.13
CA LEU A 117 -0.55 19.31 -5.84
C LEU A 117 -0.58 17.96 -5.14
N PHE A 118 -0.37 17.96 -3.81
CA PHE A 118 -0.41 16.76 -2.98
C PHE A 118 -1.76 16.06 -3.04
N SER A 119 -2.85 16.81 -2.92
CA SER A 119 -4.20 16.23 -2.93
C SER A 119 -4.55 15.66 -4.30
N GLY A 120 -4.14 16.36 -5.38
CA GLY A 120 -4.34 15.90 -6.75
C GLY A 120 -3.52 14.65 -7.07
N SER A 121 -2.25 14.61 -6.67
CA SER A 121 -1.36 13.45 -6.87
C SER A 121 -1.86 12.25 -6.07
N LEU A 122 -2.20 12.45 -4.79
CA LEU A 122 -2.78 11.43 -3.92
C LEU A 122 -4.06 10.84 -4.52
N LEU A 123 -5.02 11.67 -4.94
CA LEU A 123 -6.27 11.21 -5.55
C LEU A 123 -5.99 10.39 -6.83
N LEU A 124 -5.16 10.92 -7.74
CA LEU A 124 -4.86 10.26 -9.00
C LEU A 124 -4.17 8.90 -8.79
N ILE A 125 -3.20 8.84 -7.87
CA ILE A 125 -2.48 7.63 -7.51
C ILE A 125 -3.40 6.62 -6.84
N THR A 126 -4.33 7.08 -6.00
CA THR A 126 -5.31 6.22 -5.33
C THR A 126 -6.25 5.59 -6.34
N VAL A 127 -6.78 6.39 -7.28
CA VAL A 127 -7.63 5.91 -8.37
C VAL A 127 -6.87 4.89 -9.22
N LEU A 128 -5.65 5.21 -9.64
CA LEU A 128 -4.86 4.32 -10.48
C LEU A 128 -4.48 3.02 -9.76
N GLY A 129 -4.04 3.11 -8.49
CA GLY A 129 -3.72 1.95 -7.67
C GLY A 129 -4.94 1.06 -7.41
N SER A 130 -6.11 1.65 -7.20
CA SER A 130 -7.37 0.91 -7.09
C SER A 130 -7.73 0.22 -8.41
N LEU A 131 -7.54 0.87 -9.56
CA LEU A 131 -7.78 0.25 -10.87
C LEU A 131 -6.85 -0.95 -11.08
N ILE A 132 -5.57 -0.84 -10.72
CA ILE A 132 -4.62 -1.96 -10.78
C ILE A 132 -5.05 -3.10 -9.85
N ASN A 133 -5.58 -2.80 -8.66
CA ASN A 133 -6.03 -3.81 -7.69
C ASN A 133 -7.25 -4.62 -8.18
N PHE A 134 -8.06 -4.03 -9.07
CA PHE A 134 -9.15 -4.75 -9.74
C PHE A 134 -8.66 -5.68 -10.86
N THR A 135 -7.41 -5.55 -11.29
CA THR A 135 -6.80 -6.49 -12.24
C THR A 135 -6.22 -7.70 -11.52
N SER A 136 -6.07 -8.82 -12.23
CA SER A 136 -5.40 -10.03 -11.70
C SER A 136 -3.88 -9.90 -11.56
N PHE A 137 -3.34 -8.67 -11.56
CA PHE A 137 -1.90 -8.42 -11.50
C PHE A 137 -1.29 -9.00 -10.22
N HIS A 138 -1.84 -8.65 -9.06
CA HIS A 138 -1.35 -9.12 -7.78
C HIS A 138 -1.62 -10.61 -7.56
N ASP A 139 -2.76 -11.14 -8.02
CA ASP A 139 -3.06 -12.57 -7.98
C ASP A 139 -2.02 -13.39 -8.77
N ASN A 140 -1.62 -12.90 -9.94
CA ASN A 140 -0.58 -13.52 -10.76
C ASN A 140 0.79 -13.45 -10.09
N MET A 141 1.10 -12.35 -9.41
CA MET A 141 2.36 -12.20 -8.66
C MET A 141 2.39 -13.13 -7.45
N MET A 142 1.29 -13.23 -6.70
CA MET A 142 1.16 -14.14 -5.56
C MET A 142 1.34 -15.60 -5.99
N ARG A 143 0.67 -16.05 -7.07
CA ARG A 143 0.86 -17.41 -7.62
C ARG A 143 2.31 -17.70 -8.03
N ARG A 144 3.03 -16.69 -8.52
CA ARG A 144 4.46 -16.82 -8.85
C ARG A 144 5.35 -16.83 -7.60
N ALA A 145 4.98 -16.09 -6.55
CA ALA A 145 5.66 -16.09 -5.26
C ALA A 145 5.56 -17.48 -4.59
N GLU A 146 4.35 -18.06 -4.56
CA GLU A 146 4.10 -19.42 -4.05
C GLU A 146 4.95 -20.47 -4.78
N GLY A 147 5.14 -20.31 -6.09
CA GLY A 147 6.04 -21.15 -6.90
C GLY A 147 7.54 -20.85 -6.71
N LYS A 148 7.93 -19.99 -5.77
CA LYS A 148 9.31 -19.49 -5.54
C LYS A 148 9.96 -18.85 -6.78
N ASN A 149 9.14 -18.34 -7.70
CA ASN A 149 9.58 -17.76 -8.97
C ASN A 149 9.75 -16.22 -8.92
N LEU A 150 9.78 -15.62 -7.73
CA LEU A 150 9.99 -14.18 -7.52
C LEU A 150 11.17 -13.90 -6.57
N PRO A 151 12.39 -13.67 -7.10
CA PRO A 151 13.61 -13.59 -6.29
C PRO A 151 13.66 -12.38 -5.33
N PHE A 152 13.04 -11.25 -5.69
CA PHE A 152 13.11 -10.02 -4.89
C PHE A 152 11.78 -9.66 -4.23
N ALA A 153 10.65 -10.04 -4.83
CA ALA A 153 9.32 -9.66 -4.36
C ALA A 153 8.57 -10.81 -3.66
N GLY A 154 9.07 -12.05 -3.70
CA GLY A 154 8.36 -13.21 -3.14
C GLY A 154 8.01 -13.02 -1.65
N GLY A 155 8.97 -12.53 -0.86
CA GLY A 155 8.77 -12.31 0.58
C GLY A 155 7.67 -11.30 0.94
N LEU A 156 7.30 -10.38 0.02
CA LEU A 156 6.17 -9.48 0.24
C LEU A 156 4.85 -10.26 0.19
N TYR A 157 4.70 -11.13 -0.80
CA TYR A 157 3.46 -11.90 -1.03
C TYR A 157 3.33 -13.12 -0.11
N ASP A 158 4.44 -13.79 0.23
CA ASP A 158 4.45 -15.02 1.02
C ASP A 158 3.89 -14.83 2.45
N GLY A 159 3.87 -13.59 2.96
CA GLY A 159 3.38 -13.25 4.29
C GLY A 159 1.88 -12.95 4.38
N LEU A 160 1.20 -12.72 3.24
CA LEU A 160 -0.15 -12.15 3.23
C LEU A 160 -1.23 -13.10 3.75
N ARG A 161 -1.02 -14.41 3.61
CA ARG A 161 -1.97 -15.45 4.04
C ARG A 161 -1.57 -16.13 5.35
N LYS A 162 -0.55 -15.62 6.04
CA LYS A 162 -0.11 -16.22 7.31
C LYS A 162 -0.99 -15.77 8.47
N SER A 163 -1.20 -16.67 9.40
CA SER A 163 -1.79 -16.38 10.70
C SER A 163 -0.90 -15.39 11.47
N HIS A 164 -1.52 -14.34 11.98
CA HIS A 164 -0.90 -13.33 12.84
C HIS A 164 -1.53 -13.40 14.22
N ASP A 165 -0.91 -12.77 15.21
CA ASP A 165 -1.52 -12.69 16.54
C ASP A 165 -2.90 -12.04 16.42
N GLY A 166 -3.93 -12.74 16.92
CA GLY A 166 -5.31 -12.28 16.83
C GLY A 166 -6.06 -12.66 15.55
N LEU A 167 -5.38 -13.13 14.48
CA LEU A 167 -5.99 -13.52 13.21
C LEU A 167 -5.44 -14.86 12.70
N PHE A 168 -6.29 -15.87 12.65
CA PHE A 168 -5.94 -17.24 12.25
C PHE A 168 -6.60 -17.61 10.92
N LEU A 169 -5.88 -18.34 10.08
CA LEU A 169 -6.40 -18.91 8.84
C LEU A 169 -6.45 -20.44 8.97
N GLY A 170 -7.57 -21.04 8.59
CA GLY A 170 -7.70 -22.48 8.60
C GLY A 170 -8.83 -23.00 7.73
N THR A 171 -8.90 -24.33 7.61
CA THR A 171 -9.98 -25.02 6.92
C THR A 171 -10.82 -25.77 7.93
N ILE A 172 -12.15 -25.66 7.86
CA ILE A 172 -13.05 -26.33 8.80
C ILE A 172 -13.03 -27.84 8.55
N VAL A 173 -12.67 -28.62 9.58
CA VAL A 173 -12.59 -30.08 9.54
C VAL A 173 -13.73 -30.75 10.31
N ALA A 174 -14.24 -30.09 11.36
CA ALA A 174 -15.39 -30.57 12.11
C ALA A 174 -16.19 -29.39 12.68
N ILE A 175 -17.50 -29.57 12.83
CA ILE A 175 -18.40 -28.60 13.46
C ILE A 175 -19.23 -29.36 14.50
N GLU A 176 -19.16 -28.93 15.76
CA GLU A 176 -19.84 -29.54 16.90
C GLU A 176 -20.57 -28.46 17.70
N GLY A 177 -21.84 -28.23 17.37
CA GLY A 177 -22.64 -27.19 18.03
C GLY A 177 -22.08 -25.79 17.72
N ASN A 178 -21.51 -25.15 18.76
CA ASN A 178 -20.91 -23.81 18.71
C ASN A 178 -19.36 -23.84 18.69
N GLU A 179 -18.80 -25.04 18.60
CA GLU A 179 -17.37 -25.26 18.46
C GLU A 179 -17.09 -25.80 17.07
N PHE A 180 -15.94 -25.45 16.51
CA PHE A 180 -15.48 -26.06 15.27
C PHE A 180 -13.97 -26.24 15.33
N MET A 181 -13.49 -27.23 14.57
CA MET A 181 -12.08 -27.55 14.48
C MET A 181 -11.58 -27.09 13.12
N ILE A 182 -10.44 -26.40 13.12
CA ILE A 182 -9.76 -26.01 11.89
C ILE A 182 -8.42 -26.70 11.75
N THR A 183 -8.03 -27.01 10.52
CA THR A 183 -6.65 -27.36 10.21
C THR A 183 -5.78 -26.11 10.20
N ASN A 184 -4.59 -26.22 10.77
CA ASN A 184 -3.55 -25.20 10.70
C ASN A 184 -3.02 -25.11 9.26
N SER A 185 -3.58 -24.20 8.46
CA SER A 185 -3.24 -24.10 7.03
C SER A 185 -1.82 -23.56 6.79
N ASP A 186 -1.20 -22.95 7.81
CA ASP A 186 0.06 -22.22 7.67
C ASP A 186 1.25 -22.98 8.26
N ASN A 187 1.03 -24.21 8.76
CA ASN A 187 2.03 -24.96 9.55
C ASN A 187 2.65 -24.10 10.66
N ASP A 188 1.86 -23.24 11.30
CA ASP A 188 2.34 -22.44 12.43
C ASP A 188 2.79 -23.39 13.56
N PRO A 189 4.08 -23.40 13.95
CA PRO A 189 4.61 -24.35 14.93
C PRO A 189 4.00 -24.19 16.32
N ARG A 190 3.27 -23.10 16.58
CA ARG A 190 2.57 -22.86 17.85
C ARG A 190 1.34 -23.75 18.04
N PHE A 191 0.86 -24.39 16.98
CA PHE A 191 -0.39 -25.14 16.99
C PHE A 191 -0.22 -26.55 16.43
N SER A 192 -0.96 -27.49 17.02
CA SER A 192 -1.15 -28.83 16.45
C SER A 192 -1.81 -28.75 15.07
N GLU A 193 -1.74 -29.83 14.28
CA GLU A 193 -2.37 -29.90 12.94
C GLU A 193 -3.85 -29.48 12.95
N THR A 194 -4.56 -29.71 14.06
CA THR A 194 -5.94 -29.29 14.27
C THR A 194 -6.05 -28.40 15.51
N ILE A 195 -6.76 -27.27 15.38
CA ILE A 195 -6.98 -26.29 16.44
C ILE A 195 -8.47 -26.21 16.75
N LYS A 196 -8.80 -26.25 18.04
CA LYS A 196 -10.17 -26.06 18.52
C LYS A 196 -10.52 -24.58 18.55
N VAL A 197 -11.65 -24.21 17.96
CA VAL A 197 -12.17 -22.85 17.94
C VAL A 197 -13.51 -22.81 18.66
N ILE A 198 -13.63 -21.91 19.62
CA ILE A 198 -14.84 -21.68 20.41
C ILE A 198 -15.38 -20.32 20.00
N ALA A 199 -16.53 -20.30 19.32
CA ALA A 199 -17.16 -19.04 18.93
C ALA A 199 -17.95 -18.45 20.10
N THR A 200 -17.62 -17.23 20.50
CA THR A 200 -18.24 -16.61 21.69
C THR A 200 -19.62 -16.02 21.39
N ILE A 201 -19.95 -15.84 20.11
CA ILE A 201 -21.21 -15.23 19.65
C ILE A 201 -22.06 -16.33 19.03
N ASN A 202 -23.39 -16.23 19.18
CA ASN A 202 -24.45 -16.98 18.46
C ASN A 202 -24.34 -16.80 16.93
N ALA A 203 -23.16 -17.00 16.37
CA ALA A 203 -22.97 -17.20 14.96
C ALA A 203 -23.60 -18.57 14.71
N ASP A 204 -24.65 -18.57 13.91
CA ASP A 204 -25.23 -19.79 13.36
C ASP A 204 -24.20 -20.44 12.42
N ILE A 205 -23.14 -21.01 13.02
CA ILE A 205 -21.96 -21.52 12.32
C ILE A 205 -22.38 -22.65 11.40
N GLN A 206 -23.31 -23.48 11.85
CA GLN A 206 -23.82 -24.63 11.11
C GLN A 206 -24.54 -24.24 9.82
N ASN A 207 -25.26 -23.11 9.80
CA ASN A 207 -25.93 -22.64 8.59
C ASN A 207 -25.07 -21.73 7.71
N ARG A 208 -23.93 -21.25 8.21
CA ARG A 208 -23.06 -20.31 7.50
C ARG A 208 -21.80 -20.93 6.92
N PHE A 209 -21.36 -22.06 7.45
CA PHE A 209 -20.10 -22.69 7.07
C PHE A 209 -20.28 -24.20 6.88
N SER A 210 -19.53 -24.75 5.94
CA SER A 210 -19.48 -26.16 5.61
C SER A 210 -18.10 -26.75 5.87
N LEU A 211 -18.04 -28.07 6.03
CA LEU A 211 -16.77 -28.79 6.09
C LEU A 211 -15.97 -28.55 4.81
N GLY A 212 -14.70 -28.20 4.95
CA GLY A 212 -13.81 -27.85 3.84
C GLY A 212 -13.73 -26.35 3.52
N ASP A 213 -14.58 -25.51 4.13
CA ASP A 213 -14.49 -24.06 3.94
C ASP A 213 -13.22 -23.49 4.56
N LYS A 214 -12.56 -22.59 3.82
CA LYS A 214 -11.46 -21.78 4.36
C LYS A 214 -12.03 -20.59 5.10
N VAL A 215 -11.55 -20.34 6.32
CA VAL A 215 -12.06 -19.26 7.17
C VAL A 215 -10.94 -18.46 7.82
N PHE A 216 -11.15 -17.15 7.90
CA PHE A 216 -10.42 -16.26 8.80
C PHE A 216 -11.13 -16.21 10.15
N ILE A 217 -10.35 -16.33 11.21
CA ILE A 217 -10.83 -16.37 12.58
C ILE A 217 -10.12 -15.29 13.36
N ALA A 218 -10.88 -14.37 13.91
CA ALA A 218 -10.38 -13.32 14.77
C ALA A 218 -10.66 -13.70 16.23
N GLY A 219 -9.63 -13.86 17.05
CA GLY A 219 -9.78 -14.41 18.40
C GLY A 219 -8.50 -14.47 19.23
N ASP A 220 -8.65 -14.85 20.50
CA ASP A 220 -7.53 -15.04 21.43
C ASP A 220 -7.23 -16.52 21.62
N VAL A 221 -5.96 -16.87 21.79
CA VAL A 221 -5.58 -18.22 22.21
C VAL A 221 -5.65 -18.30 23.72
N VAL A 222 -6.56 -19.12 24.24
CA VAL A 222 -6.68 -19.41 25.67
C VAL A 222 -6.66 -20.92 25.85
N ASN A 223 -5.71 -21.43 26.63
CA ASN A 223 -5.53 -22.87 26.90
C ASN A 223 -5.43 -23.75 25.63
N GLY A 224 -4.81 -23.23 24.56
CA GLY A 224 -4.65 -23.96 23.29
C GLY A 224 -5.89 -24.00 22.39
N ALA A 225 -6.98 -23.30 22.77
CA ALA A 225 -8.15 -23.09 21.94
C ALA A 225 -8.26 -21.62 21.53
N ILE A 226 -8.81 -21.36 20.34
CA ILE A 226 -9.07 -19.99 19.87
C ILE A 226 -10.48 -19.59 20.32
N HIS A 227 -10.57 -18.59 21.19
CA HIS A 227 -11.81 -17.94 21.55
C HIS A 227 -12.12 -16.87 20.49
N ALA A 228 -12.89 -17.27 19.49
CA ALA A 228 -13.23 -16.42 18.37
C ALA A 228 -14.29 -15.39 18.77
N TYR A 229 -14.02 -14.13 18.44
CA TYR A 229 -15.01 -13.05 18.44
C TYR A 229 -15.53 -12.78 17.02
N GLY A 230 -14.86 -13.30 15.98
CA GLY A 230 -15.27 -13.16 14.59
C GLY A 230 -14.81 -14.32 13.71
N VAL A 231 -15.66 -14.74 12.77
CA VAL A 231 -15.34 -15.75 11.74
C VAL A 231 -15.84 -15.30 10.37
N HIS A 232 -14.99 -15.37 9.35
CA HIS A 232 -15.32 -15.02 7.97
C HIS A 232 -14.90 -16.12 7.00
N ALA A 233 -15.74 -16.45 6.03
CA ALA A 233 -15.37 -17.35 4.94
C ALA A 233 -14.43 -16.62 3.97
N VAL A 234 -13.39 -17.32 3.53
CA VAL A 234 -12.54 -16.90 2.42
C VAL A 234 -13.21 -17.38 1.14
N THR A 235 -13.87 -16.47 0.44
CA THR A 235 -14.46 -16.78 -0.86
C THR A 235 -13.33 -17.10 -1.85
N PRO A 236 -13.41 -18.22 -2.60
CA PRO A 236 -12.39 -18.61 -3.58
C PRO A 236 -12.31 -17.66 -4.79
#